data_AF-A0A7X8HJK2-F1
#
_entry.id   AF-A0A7X8HJK2-F1
#
_cell.length_a   1.000
_cell.length_b   1.000
_cell.length_c   1.000
_cell.angle_alpha   90.00
_cell.angle_beta   90.00
_cell.angle_gamma   90.00
#
_symmetry.space_group_name_H-M   'P 1'
#
loop_
_entity.id
_entity.type
_entity.pdbx_description
1 polymer ?
#
loop_
_entity_poly.entity_id
_entity_poly.type
_entity_poly.pdbx_seq_one_letter_code
_entity_poly.pdbx_strand_id
1 'polypeptide(L)'
;MSQWIGISNENEFYSQHYLAEIFSGDVKDVLEAWQQQETEARAAAVTSKDLDQVWRTPWAQINGLAREGLETLADLGRSDALARLPLGREWLQRLLGVLGYTVTPQLIRIEHADCDLPVLAEVNDTQGQPLVWVLEAQALEHELDTDPLALPIHSLQLSSLSPQGDYRLADEADWQKRLSDAVFSQPRPPRFVLLVSPYQWLLVDRTKYGQNRVLRFDWYELFSRRDSDTLKATTVLLHRESLLDGLLDTLDENAHKHAYGVSEDLKYALRESIELLGNEAAQQLIERARAHNKGIYSGQNKLDPDLLSLECLRFMYRLLFLFYIEARPELGYAPVQNATYLQSYSLEHLRELELMPLHNDSERNGYYFHESLQLLFDLVAQGTPDTIQLGLPDTQLSQSARDAFTMHAIKSHLFDPKRTKLLSQVRFPNYL
;
A
#
# COMPACT_ATOMS: atom_id res chain seq x y z
N MET A 1 9.22 5.26 -6.41
CA MET A 1 8.20 4.38 -5.82
C MET A 1 7.87 3.28 -6.82
N SER A 2 8.38 2.08 -6.56
CA SER A 2 8.08 0.91 -7.38
C SER A 2 6.61 0.53 -7.19
N GLN A 3 5.77 0.77 -8.20
CA GLN A 3 4.39 0.29 -8.19
C GLN A 3 4.40 -1.18 -8.58
N TRP A 4 4.03 -2.06 -7.63
CA TRP A 4 3.95 -3.51 -7.83
C TRP A 4 2.69 -3.85 -8.66
N ILE A 5 2.74 -3.68 -9.98
CA ILE A 5 1.58 -3.90 -10.87
C ILE A 5 1.20 -5.38 -10.87
N GLY A 6 -0.05 -5.69 -10.54
CA GLY A 6 -0.53 -7.06 -10.31
C GLY A 6 -0.49 -7.51 -8.85
N ILE A 7 0.04 -6.71 -7.91
CA ILE A 7 -0.06 -6.97 -6.46
C ILE A 7 -0.83 -5.83 -5.80
N SER A 8 -1.96 -6.15 -5.16
CA SER A 8 -2.73 -5.18 -4.37
C SER A 8 -2.62 -5.48 -2.88
N ASN A 9 -2.17 -4.48 -2.11
CA ASN A 9 -2.00 -4.53 -0.66
C ASN A 9 -3.23 -3.95 0.04
N GLU A 10 -4.26 -4.77 0.23
CA GLU A 10 -5.57 -4.32 0.70
C GLU A 10 -5.56 -4.09 2.21
N ASN A 11 -6.09 -2.93 2.62
CA ASN A 11 -6.21 -2.50 4.02
C ASN A 11 -4.90 -2.53 4.82
N GLU A 12 -3.75 -2.46 4.13
CA GLU A 12 -2.40 -2.52 4.69
C GLU A 12 -2.09 -3.90 5.32
N PHE A 13 -2.13 -4.97 4.51
CA PHE A 13 -1.57 -6.26 4.91
C PHE A 13 -0.10 -6.12 5.34
N TYR A 14 0.66 -5.32 4.58
CA TYR A 14 1.89 -4.66 5.03
C TYR A 14 1.71 -3.15 4.98
N SER A 15 2.56 -2.37 5.67
CA SER A 15 2.55 -0.91 5.47
C SER A 15 2.99 -0.58 4.04
N GLN A 16 2.40 0.45 3.42
CA GLN A 16 2.71 0.83 2.03
C GLN A 16 4.19 1.18 1.85
N HIS A 17 4.78 1.91 2.80
CA HIS A 17 6.20 2.26 2.80
C HIS A 17 7.09 1.02 2.86
N TYR A 18 6.76 0.04 3.71
CA TYR A 18 7.52 -1.20 3.80
C TYR A 18 7.56 -1.94 2.47
N LEU A 19 6.39 -2.13 1.84
CA LEU A 19 6.30 -2.85 0.58
C LEU A 19 7.02 -2.11 -0.56
N ALA A 20 6.97 -0.78 -0.60
CA ALA A 20 7.57 0.02 -1.66
C ALA A 20 9.10 0.12 -1.58
N GLU A 21 9.65 0.27 -0.37
CA GLU A 21 11.05 0.71 -0.19
C GLU A 21 11.94 -0.33 0.50
N ILE A 22 11.37 -1.27 1.28
CA ILE A 22 12.14 -2.11 2.20
C ILE A 22 12.04 -3.60 1.84
N PHE A 23 10.85 -4.05 1.44
CA PHE A 23 10.56 -5.45 1.16
C PHE A 23 11.60 -6.11 0.25
N SER A 24 12.01 -5.45 -0.84
CA SER A 24 13.00 -5.99 -1.78
C SER A 24 14.37 -6.26 -1.15
N GLY A 25 14.75 -5.49 -0.12
CA GLY A 25 15.97 -5.72 0.65
C GLY A 25 15.84 -6.94 1.56
N ASP A 26 14.70 -7.08 2.25
CA ASP A 26 14.46 -8.16 3.21
C ASP A 26 14.36 -9.54 2.56
N VAL A 27 13.90 -9.63 1.31
CA VAL A 27 13.79 -10.90 0.57
C VAL A 27 15.02 -11.24 -0.25
N LYS A 28 16.05 -10.39 -0.23
CA LYS A 28 17.23 -10.52 -1.09
C LYS A 28 17.94 -11.86 -0.88
N ASP A 29 18.16 -12.27 0.36
CA ASP A 29 18.90 -13.49 0.68
C ASP A 29 18.16 -14.75 0.16
N VAL A 30 16.82 -14.75 0.20
CA VAL A 30 15.99 -15.83 -0.36
C VAL A 30 16.16 -15.89 -1.88
N LEU A 31 16.13 -14.74 -2.56
CA LEU A 31 16.30 -14.67 -4.00
C LEU A 31 17.71 -15.08 -4.44
N GLU A 32 18.73 -14.68 -3.70
CA GLU A 32 20.13 -15.08 -3.95
C GLU A 32 20.32 -16.58 -3.75
N ALA A 33 19.73 -17.18 -2.72
CA ALA A 33 19.76 -18.63 -2.51
C ALA A 33 19.11 -19.40 -3.67
N TRP A 34 17.92 -18.97 -4.13
CA TRP A 34 17.29 -19.56 -5.30
C TRP A 34 18.14 -19.37 -6.56
N GLN A 35 18.72 -18.19 -6.78
CA GLN A 35 19.59 -17.95 -7.95
C GLN A 35 20.85 -18.82 -7.92
N GLN A 36 21.42 -19.04 -6.74
CA GLN A 36 22.56 -19.92 -6.56
C GLN A 36 22.18 -21.37 -6.88
N GLN A 37 21.04 -21.85 -6.39
CA GLN A 37 20.54 -23.20 -6.68
C GLN A 37 20.33 -23.44 -8.18
N GLU A 38 19.77 -22.48 -8.93
CA GLU A 38 19.64 -22.57 -10.39
C GLU A 38 21.01 -22.60 -11.08
N THR A 39 21.97 -21.81 -10.60
CA THR A 39 23.33 -21.76 -11.16
C THR A 39 24.05 -23.10 -10.95
N GLU A 40 23.95 -23.68 -9.76
CA GLU A 40 24.52 -24.99 -9.41
C GLU A 40 23.86 -26.11 -10.21
N ALA A 41 22.53 -26.12 -10.32
CA ALA A 41 21.80 -27.09 -11.14
C ALA A 41 22.20 -27.02 -12.62
N ARG A 42 22.40 -25.81 -13.15
CA ARG A 42 22.86 -25.62 -14.53
C ARG A 42 24.30 -26.07 -14.74
N ALA A 43 25.18 -25.86 -13.76
CA ALA A 43 26.58 -26.31 -13.83
C ALA A 43 26.69 -27.84 -13.76
N ALA A 44 25.76 -28.51 -13.07
CA ALA A 44 25.69 -29.97 -12.96
C ALA A 44 25.10 -30.66 -14.21
N ALA A 45 24.41 -29.93 -15.09
CA ALA A 45 23.82 -30.49 -16.30
C ALA A 45 24.89 -30.72 -17.39
N VAL A 46 25.11 -31.99 -17.76
CA VAL A 46 26.17 -32.39 -18.69
C VAL A 46 25.62 -32.70 -20.09
N THR A 47 24.41 -33.24 -20.19
CA THR A 47 23.76 -33.58 -21.46
C THR A 47 22.69 -32.56 -21.87
N SER A 48 22.32 -32.55 -23.14
CA SER A 48 21.22 -31.71 -23.63
C SER A 48 19.88 -32.05 -22.96
N LYS A 49 19.65 -33.32 -22.60
CA LYS A 49 18.47 -33.74 -21.84
C LYS A 49 18.50 -33.25 -20.39
N ASP A 50 19.68 -33.17 -19.77
CA ASP A 50 19.81 -32.64 -18.41
C ASP A 50 19.52 -31.15 -18.40
N LEU A 51 19.95 -30.42 -19.44
CA LEU A 51 19.70 -28.98 -19.60
C LEU A 51 18.21 -28.63 -19.67
N ASP A 52 17.39 -29.49 -20.27
CA ASP A 52 15.93 -29.32 -20.34
C ASP A 52 15.23 -29.58 -18.98
N GLN A 53 15.90 -30.25 -18.05
CA GLN A 53 15.37 -30.58 -16.71
C GLN A 53 16.05 -29.79 -15.59
N VAL A 54 16.87 -28.79 -15.92
CA VAL A 54 17.52 -27.94 -14.93
C VAL A 54 16.48 -27.23 -14.09
N TRP A 55 16.64 -27.31 -12.77
CA TRP A 55 15.82 -26.55 -11.84
C TRP A 55 15.98 -25.05 -12.12
N ARG A 56 14.86 -24.34 -12.28
CA ARG A 56 14.81 -22.90 -12.53
C ARG A 56 14.21 -22.21 -11.32
N THR A 57 14.65 -20.98 -11.05
CA THR A 57 14.04 -20.12 -10.03
C THR A 57 12.53 -20.00 -10.23
N PRO A 58 11.72 -19.94 -9.14
CA PRO A 58 10.27 -19.87 -9.25
C PRO A 58 9.79 -18.72 -10.14
N TRP A 59 10.41 -17.53 -10.05
CA TRP A 59 10.00 -16.37 -10.85
C TRP A 59 10.31 -16.57 -12.34
N ALA A 60 11.40 -17.28 -12.68
CA ALA A 60 11.72 -17.61 -14.07
C ALA A 60 10.74 -18.64 -14.64
N GLN A 61 10.30 -19.61 -13.82
CA GLN A 61 9.27 -20.57 -14.22
C GLN A 61 7.93 -19.88 -14.47
N ILE A 62 7.45 -19.03 -13.54
CA ILE A 62 6.22 -18.24 -13.73
C ILE A 62 6.33 -17.35 -14.97
N ASN A 63 7.47 -16.69 -15.16
CA ASN A 63 7.71 -15.86 -16.34
C ASN A 63 7.68 -16.67 -17.64
N GLY A 64 8.10 -17.94 -17.61
CA GLY A 64 8.03 -18.88 -18.74
C GLY A 64 6.60 -19.32 -19.06
N LEU A 65 5.72 -19.35 -18.05
CA LEU A 65 4.31 -19.70 -18.20
C LEU A 65 3.43 -18.54 -18.68
N ALA A 66 3.95 -17.30 -18.74
CA ALA A 66 3.14 -16.11 -19.00
C ALA A 66 2.28 -16.18 -20.27
N ARG A 67 2.85 -16.65 -21.39
CA ARG A 67 2.11 -16.78 -22.65
C ARG A 67 1.00 -17.82 -22.54
N GLU A 68 1.33 -19.00 -22.04
CA GLU A 68 0.38 -20.08 -21.82
C GLU A 68 -0.72 -19.67 -20.84
N GLY A 69 -0.37 -18.92 -19.79
CA GLY A 69 -1.31 -18.39 -18.82
C GLY A 69 -2.32 -17.44 -19.44
N LEU A 70 -1.87 -16.48 -20.25
CA LEU A 70 -2.79 -15.57 -20.96
C LEU A 70 -3.71 -16.30 -21.95
N GLU A 71 -3.18 -17.30 -22.67
CA GLU A 71 -3.97 -18.16 -23.56
C GLU A 71 -5.02 -18.97 -22.76
N THR A 72 -4.61 -19.55 -21.62
CA THR A 72 -5.48 -20.31 -20.72
C THR A 72 -6.57 -19.44 -20.10
N LEU A 73 -6.25 -18.22 -19.64
CA LEU A 73 -7.25 -17.27 -19.12
C LEU A 73 -8.28 -16.90 -20.20
N ALA A 74 -7.84 -16.72 -21.45
CA ALA A 74 -8.75 -16.45 -22.56
C ALA A 74 -9.65 -17.66 -22.88
N ASP A 75 -9.13 -18.88 -22.79
CA ASP A 75 -9.92 -20.12 -22.96
C ASP A 75 -10.94 -20.31 -21.83
N LEU A 76 -10.53 -20.06 -20.58
CA LEU A 76 -11.42 -20.10 -19.43
C LEU A 76 -12.58 -19.11 -19.56
N GLY A 77 -12.32 -17.88 -20.02
CA GLY A 77 -13.34 -16.87 -20.25
C GLY A 77 -14.38 -17.25 -21.32
N ARG A 78 -14.01 -18.12 -22.27
CA ARG A 78 -14.92 -18.65 -23.31
C ARG A 78 -15.63 -19.95 -22.91
N SER A 79 -15.17 -20.60 -21.86
CA SER A 79 -15.67 -21.91 -21.43
C SER A 79 -16.91 -21.79 -20.53
N ASP A 80 -17.80 -22.78 -20.59
CA ASP A 80 -18.91 -22.94 -19.64
C ASP A 80 -18.42 -23.55 -18.31
N ALA A 81 -19.28 -23.60 -17.29
CA ALA A 81 -18.91 -24.08 -15.96
C ALA A 81 -18.32 -25.50 -15.95
N LEU A 82 -18.84 -26.41 -16.79
CA LEU A 82 -18.41 -27.81 -16.85
C LEU A 82 -17.01 -27.98 -17.47
N ALA A 83 -16.70 -27.22 -18.51
CA ALA A 83 -15.37 -27.21 -19.12
C ALA A 83 -14.37 -26.35 -18.34
N ARG A 84 -14.84 -25.25 -17.73
CA ARG A 84 -14.01 -24.28 -17.01
C ARG A 84 -13.38 -24.90 -15.76
N LEU A 85 -14.12 -25.67 -14.98
CA LEU A 85 -13.62 -26.28 -13.74
C LEU A 85 -12.34 -27.12 -13.92
N PRO A 86 -12.31 -28.16 -14.78
CA PRO A 86 -11.11 -28.98 -14.96
C PRO A 86 -9.96 -28.19 -15.57
N LEU A 87 -10.22 -27.32 -16.56
CA LEU A 87 -9.19 -26.47 -17.16
C LEU A 87 -8.57 -25.51 -16.12
N GLY A 88 -9.41 -24.90 -15.28
CA GLY A 88 -8.96 -24.02 -14.21
C GLY A 88 -8.15 -24.77 -13.16
N ARG A 89 -8.54 -26.01 -12.83
CA ARG A 89 -7.82 -26.83 -11.84
C ARG A 89 -6.46 -27.31 -12.36
N GLU A 90 -6.37 -27.67 -13.65
CA GLU A 90 -5.10 -27.99 -14.32
C GLU A 90 -4.15 -26.79 -14.29
N TRP A 91 -4.67 -25.60 -14.60
CA TRP A 91 -3.90 -24.36 -14.55
C TRP A 91 -3.42 -24.02 -13.14
N LEU A 92 -4.32 -24.07 -12.15
CA LEU A 92 -3.99 -23.86 -10.75
C LEU A 92 -2.95 -24.87 -10.26
N GLN A 93 -3.09 -26.14 -10.63
CA GLN A 93 -2.12 -27.17 -10.28
C GLN A 93 -0.72 -26.85 -10.79
N ARG A 94 -0.62 -26.29 -12.00
CA ARG A 94 0.67 -25.92 -12.59
C ARG A 94 1.32 -24.75 -11.86
N LEU A 95 0.57 -23.68 -11.57
CA LEU A 95 1.08 -22.53 -10.82
C LEU A 95 1.45 -22.90 -9.38
N LEU A 96 0.60 -23.67 -8.70
CA LEU A 96 0.85 -24.17 -7.35
C LEU A 96 2.11 -25.06 -7.30
N GLY A 97 2.32 -25.88 -8.33
CA GLY A 97 3.52 -26.71 -8.46
C GLY A 97 4.81 -25.89 -8.53
N VAL A 98 4.81 -24.77 -9.26
CA VAL A 98 5.97 -23.84 -9.33
C VAL A 98 6.26 -23.22 -7.96
N LEU A 99 5.23 -23.01 -7.14
CA LEU A 99 5.34 -22.42 -5.80
C LEU A 99 5.58 -23.46 -4.69
N GLY A 100 5.86 -24.72 -5.05
CA GLY A 100 6.24 -25.79 -4.13
C GLY A 100 5.07 -26.52 -3.46
N TYR A 101 3.82 -26.28 -3.87
CA TYR A 101 2.66 -26.98 -3.34
C TYR A 101 2.43 -28.31 -4.04
N THR A 102 2.18 -29.35 -3.25
CA THR A 102 1.72 -30.64 -3.76
C THR A 102 0.19 -30.63 -3.82
N VAL A 103 -0.35 -30.53 -5.03
CA VAL A 103 -1.80 -30.43 -5.25
C VAL A 103 -2.45 -31.80 -5.12
N THR A 104 -3.31 -31.93 -4.12
CA THR A 104 -4.07 -33.12 -3.77
C THR A 104 -5.51 -32.71 -3.50
N PRO A 105 -6.31 -32.48 -4.56
CA PRO A 105 -7.67 -31.97 -4.42
C PRO A 105 -8.54 -32.92 -3.59
N GLN A 106 -9.14 -32.40 -2.52
CA GLN A 106 -9.96 -33.17 -1.59
C GLN A 106 -11.09 -32.32 -1.00
N LEU A 107 -12.11 -32.97 -0.46
CA LEU A 107 -13.12 -32.32 0.37
C LEU A 107 -12.72 -32.39 1.84
N ILE A 108 -12.74 -31.24 2.51
CA ILE A 108 -12.63 -31.18 3.97
C ILE A 108 -13.99 -30.79 4.55
N ARG A 109 -14.53 -31.67 5.40
CA ARG A 109 -15.79 -31.47 6.13
C ARG A 109 -15.56 -30.57 7.33
N ILE A 110 -16.33 -29.49 7.40
CA ILE A 110 -16.37 -28.57 8.53
C ILE A 110 -17.64 -28.83 9.33
N GLU A 111 -17.53 -29.69 10.35
CA GLU A 111 -18.69 -30.22 11.07
C GLU A 111 -19.57 -29.14 11.72
N HIS A 112 -18.98 -28.09 12.32
CA HIS A 112 -19.76 -27.05 13.00
C HIS A 112 -20.46 -26.08 12.04
N ALA A 113 -19.96 -25.95 10.82
CA ALA A 113 -20.55 -25.11 9.77
C ALA A 113 -21.41 -25.92 8.79
N ASP A 114 -21.52 -27.24 9.01
CA ASP A 114 -22.26 -28.20 8.19
C ASP A 114 -21.97 -28.09 6.68
N CYS A 115 -20.69 -27.89 6.32
CA CYS A 115 -20.28 -27.70 4.92
C CYS A 115 -19.02 -28.48 4.56
N ASP A 116 -18.83 -28.73 3.27
CA ASP A 116 -17.61 -29.24 2.68
C ASP A 116 -16.89 -28.13 1.89
N LEU A 117 -15.56 -28.08 2.02
CA LEU A 117 -14.71 -27.12 1.32
C LEU A 117 -13.83 -27.83 0.28
N PRO A 118 -13.71 -27.29 -0.95
CA PRO A 118 -12.80 -27.81 -1.96
C PRO A 118 -11.36 -27.34 -1.68
N VAL A 119 -10.55 -28.21 -1.09
CA VAL A 119 -9.16 -27.91 -0.72
C VAL A 119 -8.22 -28.53 -1.75
N LEU A 120 -7.42 -27.72 -2.42
CA LEU A 120 -6.46 -28.16 -3.45
C LEU A 120 -5.15 -28.64 -2.86
N ALA A 121 -4.72 -28.05 -1.75
CA ALA A 121 -3.52 -28.47 -1.03
C ALA A 121 -3.63 -28.08 0.45
N GLU A 122 -3.05 -28.91 1.29
CA GLU A 122 -2.90 -28.66 2.72
C GLU A 122 -1.41 -28.79 3.07
N VAL A 123 -0.90 -27.80 3.79
CA VAL A 123 0.45 -27.79 4.33
C VAL A 123 0.35 -27.71 5.84
N ASN A 124 0.97 -28.66 6.52
CA ASN A 124 1.04 -28.71 7.98
C ASN A 124 2.37 -28.14 8.48
N ASP A 125 2.35 -27.60 9.70
CA ASP A 125 3.55 -27.18 10.41
C ASP A 125 4.37 -28.39 10.92
N THR A 126 5.48 -28.11 11.60
CA THR A 126 6.36 -29.14 12.20
C THR A 126 5.69 -29.96 13.29
N GLN A 127 4.55 -29.50 13.84
CA GLN A 127 3.75 -30.16 14.86
C GLN A 127 2.55 -30.92 14.27
N GLY A 128 2.41 -30.92 12.94
CA GLY A 128 1.31 -31.57 12.23
C GLY A 128 -0.03 -30.80 12.34
N GLN A 129 -0.02 -29.53 12.71
CA GLN A 129 -1.19 -28.67 12.66
C GLN A 129 -1.34 -28.04 11.26
N PRO A 130 -2.57 -27.81 10.78
CA PRO A 130 -2.79 -27.07 9.54
C PRO A 130 -2.13 -25.69 9.59
N LEU A 131 -1.24 -25.41 8.64
CA LEU A 131 -0.56 -24.12 8.51
C LEU A 131 -1.12 -23.34 7.33
N VAL A 132 -1.20 -23.98 6.15
CA VAL A 132 -1.69 -23.37 4.92
C VAL A 132 -2.77 -24.25 4.30
N TRP A 133 -3.92 -23.66 3.99
CA TRP A 133 -4.91 -24.28 3.12
C TRP A 133 -4.97 -23.52 1.79
N VAL A 134 -4.95 -24.26 0.68
CA VAL A 134 -5.20 -23.72 -0.66
C VAL A 134 -6.64 -24.06 -1.04
N LEU A 135 -7.50 -23.05 -1.08
CA LEU A 135 -8.95 -23.20 -1.30
C LEU A 135 -9.33 -22.81 -2.73
N GLU A 136 -10.10 -23.66 -3.41
CA GLU A 136 -10.52 -23.44 -4.80
C GLU A 136 -11.71 -22.46 -4.87
N ALA A 137 -11.49 -21.27 -5.43
CA ALA A 137 -12.52 -20.25 -5.65
C ALA A 137 -12.69 -19.94 -7.15
N GLN A 138 -13.12 -20.93 -7.94
CA GLN A 138 -13.31 -20.72 -9.38
C GLN A 138 -14.63 -20.00 -9.69
N ALA A 139 -14.55 -18.95 -10.53
CA ALA A 139 -15.70 -18.22 -11.05
C ALA A 139 -16.44 -19.03 -12.14
N LEU A 140 -17.14 -20.11 -11.76
CA LEU A 140 -17.79 -21.01 -12.74
C LEU A 140 -18.99 -20.38 -13.45
N GLU A 141 -19.81 -19.61 -12.72
CA GLU A 141 -20.99 -18.90 -13.24
C GLU A 141 -20.86 -17.37 -13.12
N HIS A 142 -19.63 -16.88 -12.95
CA HIS A 142 -19.32 -15.46 -12.80
C HIS A 142 -18.26 -15.03 -13.82
N GLU A 143 -18.00 -13.73 -13.91
CA GLU A 143 -16.88 -13.20 -14.71
C GLU A 143 -15.55 -13.70 -14.13
N LEU A 144 -14.58 -13.95 -15.00
CA LEU A 144 -13.34 -14.65 -14.63
C LEU A 144 -12.49 -13.86 -13.61
N ASP A 145 -12.59 -12.55 -13.66
CA ASP A 145 -11.92 -11.56 -12.80
C ASP A 145 -12.74 -11.17 -11.55
N THR A 146 -13.87 -11.84 -11.30
CA THR A 146 -14.66 -11.64 -10.07
C THR A 146 -13.79 -11.92 -8.84
N ASP A 147 -13.89 -11.05 -7.83
CA ASP A 147 -13.18 -11.20 -6.56
C ASP A 147 -13.42 -12.58 -5.94
N PRO A 148 -12.37 -13.40 -5.71
CA PRO A 148 -12.49 -14.70 -5.05
C PRO A 148 -13.26 -14.67 -3.73
N LEU A 149 -13.18 -13.60 -2.94
CA LEU A 149 -13.92 -13.47 -1.67
C LEU A 149 -15.43 -13.36 -1.86
N ALA A 150 -15.89 -12.81 -2.98
CA ALA A 150 -17.30 -12.63 -3.30
C ALA A 150 -17.93 -13.85 -3.98
N LEU A 151 -17.11 -14.82 -4.42
CA LEU A 151 -17.59 -16.02 -5.10
C LEU A 151 -18.23 -17.00 -4.10
N PRO A 152 -19.38 -17.60 -4.44
CA PRO A 152 -19.90 -18.74 -3.71
C PRO A 152 -19.12 -20.01 -4.05
N ILE A 153 -19.18 -21.01 -3.17
CA ILE A 153 -18.71 -22.37 -3.48
C ILE A 153 -19.71 -23.01 -4.43
N HIS A 154 -19.30 -23.31 -5.65
CA HIS A 154 -20.19 -23.90 -6.64
C HIS A 154 -20.32 -25.42 -6.43
N SER A 155 -21.52 -25.98 -6.64
CA SER A 155 -21.80 -27.42 -6.45
C SER A 155 -20.87 -28.34 -7.24
N LEU A 156 -20.52 -27.95 -8.48
CA LEU A 156 -19.55 -28.67 -9.32
C LEU A 156 -18.16 -28.81 -8.69
N GLN A 157 -17.71 -27.81 -7.92
CA GLN A 157 -16.42 -27.88 -7.24
C GLN A 157 -16.43 -29.01 -6.20
N LEU A 158 -17.57 -29.22 -5.53
CA LEU A 158 -17.75 -30.28 -4.54
C LEU A 158 -18.01 -31.64 -5.18
N SER A 159 -18.99 -31.73 -6.09
CA SER A 159 -19.39 -32.98 -6.72
C SER A 159 -18.27 -33.60 -7.57
N SER A 160 -17.38 -32.78 -8.13
CA SER A 160 -16.19 -33.28 -8.85
C SER A 160 -15.18 -33.99 -7.95
N LEU A 161 -15.19 -33.70 -6.64
CA LEU A 161 -14.31 -34.28 -5.63
C LEU A 161 -14.99 -35.38 -4.81
N SER A 162 -16.33 -35.44 -4.82
CA SER A 162 -17.13 -36.53 -4.25
C SER A 162 -18.08 -37.12 -5.30
N PRO A 163 -17.61 -38.04 -6.16
CA PRO A 163 -18.42 -38.68 -7.20
C PRO A 163 -19.62 -39.47 -6.66
N GLN A 164 -19.58 -39.86 -5.38
CA GLN A 164 -20.65 -40.59 -4.72
C GLN A 164 -21.78 -39.66 -4.24
N GLY A 165 -21.60 -38.34 -4.35
CA GLY A 165 -22.60 -37.34 -3.94
C GLY A 165 -22.68 -37.12 -2.43
N ASP A 166 -21.73 -37.65 -1.65
CA ASP A 166 -21.59 -37.35 -0.23
C ASP A 166 -20.79 -36.05 -0.08
N TYR A 167 -21.48 -34.91 -0.29
CA TYR A 167 -20.95 -33.59 0.01
C TYR A 167 -22.06 -32.70 0.60
N ARG A 168 -21.66 -31.75 1.45
CA ARG A 168 -22.54 -30.76 2.06
C ARG A 168 -22.23 -29.38 1.49
N LEU A 169 -23.20 -28.83 0.76
CA LEU A 169 -23.16 -27.44 0.34
C LEU A 169 -23.99 -26.64 1.36
N ALA A 170 -23.34 -25.82 2.18
CA ALA A 170 -24.06 -24.88 3.03
C ALA A 170 -24.65 -23.74 2.19
N ASP A 171 -25.77 -23.17 2.66
CA ASP A 171 -26.55 -22.13 1.99
C ASP A 171 -25.71 -20.92 1.54
N GLU A 172 -26.05 -20.39 0.36
CA GLU A 172 -25.54 -19.21 -0.39
C GLU A 172 -24.62 -18.23 0.39
N ALA A 173 -23.44 -18.69 0.78
CA ALA A 173 -22.42 -17.83 1.38
C ALA A 173 -21.19 -17.80 0.48
N ASP A 174 -20.72 -16.59 0.26
CA ASP A 174 -19.46 -16.29 -0.39
C ASP A 174 -18.25 -16.78 0.44
N TRP A 175 -17.07 -16.76 -0.18
CA TRP A 175 -15.83 -17.14 0.48
C TRP A 175 -15.49 -16.24 1.67
N GLN A 176 -15.86 -14.96 1.66
CA GLN A 176 -15.63 -14.05 2.79
C GLN A 176 -16.29 -14.56 4.08
N LYS A 177 -17.57 -14.97 3.99
CA LYS A 177 -18.28 -15.57 5.12
C LYS A 177 -17.73 -16.95 5.47
N ARG A 178 -17.40 -17.79 4.46
CA ARG A 178 -16.84 -19.13 4.71
C ARG A 178 -15.50 -19.10 5.42
N LEU A 179 -14.63 -18.14 5.09
CA LEU A 179 -13.37 -17.97 5.81
C LEU A 179 -13.61 -17.65 7.28
N SER A 180 -14.54 -16.74 7.58
CA SER A 180 -14.86 -16.32 8.95
C SER A 180 -15.56 -17.42 9.76
N ASP A 181 -16.67 -17.95 9.24
CA ASP A 181 -17.61 -18.78 9.99
C ASP A 181 -17.28 -20.27 9.92
N ALA A 182 -16.55 -20.71 8.89
CA ALA A 182 -16.18 -22.11 8.71
C ALA A 182 -14.67 -22.35 8.88
N VAL A 183 -13.80 -21.62 8.18
CA VAL A 183 -12.36 -21.93 8.18
C VAL A 183 -11.67 -21.49 9.48
N PHE A 184 -11.76 -20.21 9.84
CA PHE A 184 -11.01 -19.64 10.96
C PHE A 184 -11.66 -19.84 12.33
N SER A 185 -12.93 -20.24 12.36
CA SER A 185 -13.67 -20.60 13.58
C SER A 185 -13.42 -22.04 14.06
N GLN A 186 -12.68 -22.85 13.30
CA GLN A 186 -12.32 -24.22 13.69
C GLN A 186 -11.48 -24.25 14.97
N PRO A 187 -11.48 -25.38 15.71
CA PRO A 187 -10.59 -25.57 16.85
C PRO A 187 -9.09 -25.47 16.49
N ARG A 188 -8.73 -25.89 15.27
CA ARG A 188 -7.37 -25.89 14.73
C ARG A 188 -7.39 -25.29 13.32
N PRO A 189 -7.63 -23.98 13.19
CA PRO A 189 -7.73 -23.34 11.90
C PRO A 189 -6.33 -23.18 11.28
N PRO A 190 -6.21 -23.24 9.94
CA PRO A 190 -4.96 -22.90 9.28
C PRO A 190 -4.58 -21.44 9.59
N ARG A 191 -3.28 -21.17 9.70
CA ARG A 191 -2.80 -19.80 9.86
C ARG A 191 -3.01 -18.98 8.59
N PHE A 192 -2.62 -19.57 7.45
CA PHE A 192 -2.70 -18.93 6.15
C PHE A 192 -3.73 -19.64 5.28
N VAL A 193 -4.43 -18.86 4.47
CA VAL A 193 -5.26 -19.37 3.38
C VAL A 193 -4.80 -18.73 2.09
N LEU A 194 -4.53 -19.57 1.09
CA LEU A 194 -4.46 -19.15 -0.31
C LEU A 194 -5.82 -19.41 -0.94
N LEU A 195 -6.59 -18.36 -1.17
CA LEU A 195 -7.85 -18.46 -1.90
C LEU A 195 -7.55 -18.24 -3.38
N VAL A 196 -7.72 -19.29 -4.19
CA VAL A 196 -7.19 -19.31 -5.55
C VAL A 196 -8.29 -19.46 -6.60
N SER A 197 -8.33 -18.51 -7.54
CA SER A 197 -8.98 -18.65 -8.84
C SER A 197 -7.92 -18.63 -9.95
N PRO A 198 -8.23 -19.07 -11.17
CA PRO A 198 -7.27 -19.00 -12.27
C PRO A 198 -6.76 -17.58 -12.56
N TYR A 199 -7.61 -16.57 -12.36
CA TYR A 199 -7.31 -15.17 -12.65
C TYR A 199 -6.64 -14.46 -11.48
N GLN A 200 -7.00 -14.83 -10.25
CA GLN A 200 -6.61 -14.04 -9.07
C GLN A 200 -6.44 -14.90 -7.83
N TRP A 201 -5.37 -14.64 -7.09
CA TRP A 201 -5.10 -15.29 -5.81
C TRP A 201 -5.14 -14.27 -4.67
N LEU A 202 -5.57 -14.75 -3.51
CA LEU A 202 -5.51 -14.01 -2.26
C LEU A 202 -4.69 -14.77 -1.23
N LEU A 203 -3.71 -14.09 -0.67
CA LEU A 203 -3.03 -14.53 0.54
C LEU A 203 -3.71 -13.89 1.76
N VAL A 204 -4.26 -14.75 2.60
CA VAL A 204 -4.97 -14.37 3.82
C VAL A 204 -4.20 -14.89 5.02
N ASP A 205 -3.84 -14.01 5.95
CA ASP A 205 -3.34 -14.38 7.28
C ASP A 205 -4.49 -14.24 8.28
N ARG A 206 -4.78 -15.32 9.01
CA ARG A 206 -5.81 -15.36 10.06
C ARG A 206 -5.70 -14.22 11.06
N THR A 207 -4.47 -13.82 11.43
CA THR A 207 -4.22 -12.75 12.40
C THR A 207 -4.59 -11.36 11.87
N LYS A 208 -4.59 -11.17 10.55
CA LYS A 208 -4.87 -9.90 9.87
C LYS A 208 -6.28 -9.84 9.28
N TYR A 209 -6.88 -11.00 9.02
CA TYR A 209 -8.15 -11.11 8.30
C TYR A 209 -9.32 -10.38 8.99
N GLY A 210 -9.34 -10.30 10.32
CA GLY A 210 -10.37 -9.54 11.06
C GLY A 210 -10.42 -8.04 10.72
N GLN A 211 -9.37 -7.51 10.08
CA GLN A 211 -9.29 -6.13 9.59
C GLN A 211 -9.43 -6.06 8.05
N ASN A 212 -9.89 -7.13 7.41
CA ASN A 212 -9.96 -7.30 5.96
C ASN A 212 -8.63 -7.05 5.24
N ARG A 213 -7.51 -7.36 5.91
CA ARG A 213 -6.17 -7.22 5.33
C ARG A 213 -5.82 -8.46 4.54
N VAL A 214 -5.60 -8.29 3.25
CA VAL A 214 -5.22 -9.37 2.32
C VAL A 214 -4.21 -8.86 1.29
N LEU A 215 -3.38 -9.78 0.78
CA LEU A 215 -2.58 -9.52 -0.42
C LEU A 215 -3.26 -10.20 -1.61
N ARG A 216 -3.50 -9.42 -2.66
CA ARG A 216 -4.14 -9.87 -3.89
C ARG A 216 -3.14 -9.89 -5.04
N PHE A 217 -3.18 -10.95 -5.82
CA PHE A 217 -2.31 -11.18 -6.96
C PHE A 217 -3.16 -11.37 -8.21
N ASP A 218 -3.08 -10.42 -9.15
CA ASP A 218 -3.75 -10.48 -10.44
C ASP A 218 -2.84 -11.17 -11.46
N TRP A 219 -3.16 -12.41 -11.81
CA TRP A 219 -2.33 -13.19 -12.72
C TRP A 219 -2.36 -12.65 -14.14
N TYR A 220 -3.45 -12.03 -14.58
CA TYR A 220 -3.50 -11.41 -15.90
C TYR A 220 -2.50 -10.25 -15.98
N GLU A 221 -2.47 -9.36 -14.99
CA GLU A 221 -1.51 -8.26 -14.93
C GLU A 221 -0.07 -8.77 -14.81
N LEU A 222 0.17 -9.74 -13.92
CA LEU A 222 1.50 -10.34 -13.72
C LEU A 222 2.05 -10.96 -15.00
N PHE A 223 1.23 -11.72 -15.75
CA PHE A 223 1.65 -12.30 -17.04
C PHE A 223 1.73 -11.31 -18.18
N SER A 224 0.92 -10.25 -18.16
CA SER A 224 0.95 -9.22 -19.20
C SER A 224 2.17 -8.32 -19.08
N ARG A 225 2.49 -7.89 -17.85
CA ARG A 225 3.60 -6.97 -17.57
C ARG A 225 4.94 -7.69 -17.51
N ARG A 226 4.97 -8.87 -16.89
CA ARG A 226 6.18 -9.68 -16.69
C ARG A 226 7.31 -8.88 -16.02
N ASP A 227 6.93 -8.00 -15.09
CA ASP A 227 7.88 -7.21 -14.33
C ASP A 227 8.71 -8.13 -13.42
N SER A 228 10.03 -8.07 -13.55
CA SER A 228 10.94 -9.02 -12.90
C SER A 228 10.86 -8.94 -11.39
N ASP A 229 10.83 -7.73 -10.84
CA ASP A 229 10.84 -7.54 -9.39
C ASP A 229 9.48 -7.92 -8.80
N THR A 230 8.38 -7.58 -9.48
CA THR A 230 7.04 -7.99 -9.07
C THR A 230 6.84 -9.50 -9.10
N LEU A 231 7.36 -10.19 -10.12
CA LEU A 231 7.32 -11.66 -10.17
C LEU A 231 8.14 -12.29 -9.04
N LYS A 232 9.32 -11.74 -8.72
CA LYS A 232 10.13 -12.20 -7.58
C LYS A 232 9.37 -12.05 -6.26
N ALA A 233 8.79 -10.88 -5.99
CA ALA A 233 7.99 -10.67 -4.79
C ALA A 233 6.78 -11.60 -4.72
N THR A 234 6.05 -11.76 -5.82
CA THR A 234 4.93 -12.70 -5.92
C THR A 234 5.38 -14.10 -5.54
N THR A 235 6.50 -14.57 -6.09
CA THR A 235 7.01 -15.90 -5.75
C THR A 235 7.44 -16.03 -4.31
N VAL A 236 8.15 -15.05 -3.75
CA VAL A 236 8.58 -15.11 -2.34
C VAL A 236 7.38 -15.08 -1.40
N LEU A 237 6.37 -14.25 -1.66
CA LEU A 237 5.19 -14.14 -0.79
C LEU A 237 4.30 -15.39 -0.83
N LEU A 238 4.26 -16.09 -1.96
CA LEU A 238 3.37 -17.24 -2.17
C LEU A 238 4.08 -18.60 -2.06
N HIS A 239 5.41 -18.66 -2.08
CA HIS A 239 6.13 -19.93 -2.03
C HIS A 239 5.87 -20.67 -0.72
N ARG A 240 5.67 -21.98 -0.83
CA ARG A 240 5.37 -22.85 0.31
C ARG A 240 6.40 -22.72 1.44
N GLU A 241 7.69 -22.71 1.10
CA GLU A 241 8.77 -22.63 2.10
C GLU A 241 8.73 -21.30 2.87
N SER A 242 8.41 -20.19 2.18
CA SER A 242 8.28 -18.87 2.81
C SER A 242 7.18 -18.83 3.88
N LEU A 243 6.10 -19.60 3.69
CA LEU A 243 5.04 -19.73 4.69
C LEU A 243 5.41 -20.70 5.83
N LEU A 244 6.25 -21.71 5.56
CA LEU A 244 6.68 -22.70 6.55
C LEU A 244 7.79 -22.20 7.48
N ASP A 245 8.77 -21.49 6.93
CA ASP A 245 9.99 -21.10 7.65
C ASP A 245 9.81 -19.83 8.50
N GLY A 246 8.58 -19.29 8.59
CA GLY A 246 8.32 -18.04 9.30
C GLY A 246 8.91 -16.81 8.60
N LEU A 247 9.20 -16.88 7.29
CA LEU A 247 9.68 -15.71 6.55
C LEU A 247 8.67 -14.58 6.66
N LEU A 248 7.37 -14.86 6.51
CA LEU A 248 6.33 -13.84 6.64
C LEU A 248 6.26 -13.25 8.06
N ASP A 249 6.56 -14.02 9.10
CA ASP A 249 6.70 -13.46 10.46
C ASP A 249 7.85 -12.45 10.53
N THR A 250 8.99 -12.81 9.92
CA THR A 250 10.18 -11.95 9.88
C THR A 250 9.90 -10.68 9.09
N LEU A 251 9.22 -10.79 7.95
CA LEU A 251 8.78 -9.66 7.14
C LEU A 251 7.79 -8.78 7.93
N ASP A 252 6.86 -9.37 8.69
CA ASP A 252 5.93 -8.62 9.53
C ASP A 252 6.63 -7.88 10.66
N GLU A 253 7.56 -8.53 11.36
CA GLU A 253 8.38 -7.88 12.39
C GLU A 253 9.18 -6.72 11.83
N ASN A 254 9.79 -6.88 10.64
CA ASN A 254 10.53 -5.82 9.98
C ASN A 254 9.60 -4.70 9.53
N ALA A 255 8.45 -5.01 8.92
CA ALA A 255 7.44 -4.03 8.55
C ALA A 255 6.99 -3.19 9.77
N HIS A 256 6.81 -3.84 10.92
CA HIS A 256 6.50 -3.17 12.18
C HIS A 256 7.67 -2.31 12.69
N LYS A 257 8.92 -2.81 12.68
CA LYS A 257 10.11 -2.03 13.07
C LYS A 257 10.27 -0.80 12.22
N HIS A 258 10.06 -0.89 10.91
CA HIS A 258 10.20 0.23 9.99
C HIS A 258 9.01 1.21 10.07
N ALA A 259 7.79 0.73 10.26
CA ALA A 259 6.65 1.60 10.54
C ALA A 259 6.81 2.35 11.87
N TYR A 260 7.41 1.71 12.89
CA TYR A 260 7.64 2.33 14.20
C TYR A 260 8.89 3.23 14.22
N GLY A 261 9.98 2.84 13.56
CA GLY A 261 11.22 3.63 13.45
C GLY A 261 11.00 4.98 12.77
N VAL A 262 10.17 5.00 11.73
CA VAL A 262 9.73 6.26 11.08
C VAL A 262 8.95 7.16 12.05
N SER A 263 8.28 6.62 13.07
CA SER A 263 7.60 7.44 14.09
C SER A 263 8.54 8.07 15.11
N GLU A 264 9.65 7.41 15.47
CA GLU A 264 10.66 8.00 16.36
C GLU A 264 11.45 9.09 15.63
N ASP A 265 11.95 8.83 14.43
CA ASP A 265 12.67 9.82 13.63
C ASP A 265 11.80 11.03 13.32
N LEU A 266 10.51 10.82 13.03
CA LEU A 266 9.55 11.91 12.85
C LEU A 266 9.35 12.72 14.15
N LYS A 267 9.31 12.08 15.33
CA LYS A 267 9.20 12.81 16.60
C LYS A 267 10.45 13.65 16.88
N TYR A 268 11.64 13.12 16.60
CA TYR A 268 12.89 13.86 16.75
C TYR A 268 12.96 15.03 15.76
N ALA A 269 12.68 14.80 14.48
CA ALA A 269 12.63 15.85 13.46
C ALA A 269 11.58 16.92 13.80
N LEU A 270 10.38 16.51 14.24
CA LEU A 270 9.32 17.44 14.65
C LEU A 270 9.78 18.32 15.82
N ARG A 271 10.46 17.73 16.81
CA ARG A 271 10.99 18.46 17.95
C ARG A 271 12.06 19.46 17.50
N GLU A 272 12.99 19.04 16.66
CA GLU A 272 14.05 19.90 16.12
C GLU A 272 13.47 21.06 15.31
N SER A 273 12.49 20.81 14.43
CA SER A 273 11.80 21.87 13.69
C SER A 273 11.09 22.87 14.61
N ILE A 274 10.46 22.40 15.70
CA ILE A 274 9.83 23.29 16.69
C ILE A 274 10.88 24.15 17.39
N GLU A 275 12.04 23.58 17.74
CA GLU A 275 13.14 24.30 18.36
C GLU A 275 13.72 25.36 17.40
N LEU A 276 13.93 25.04 16.13
CA LEU A 276 14.41 25.97 15.09
C LEU A 276 13.43 27.13 14.87
N LEU A 277 12.15 26.82 14.63
CA LEU A 277 11.09 27.83 14.45
C LEU A 277 10.94 28.70 15.70
N GLY A 278 10.99 28.10 16.89
CA GLY A 278 10.87 28.80 18.16
C GLY A 278 12.02 29.77 18.41
N ASN A 279 13.25 29.34 18.15
CA ASN A 279 14.45 30.17 18.33
C ASN A 279 14.45 31.38 17.39
N GLU A 280 14.18 31.16 16.10
CA GLU A 280 14.12 32.22 15.10
C GLU A 280 12.99 33.22 15.40
N ALA A 281 11.79 32.72 15.72
CA ALA A 281 10.66 33.58 16.07
C ALA A 281 10.94 34.38 17.35
N ALA A 282 11.51 33.76 18.38
CA ALA A 282 11.86 34.44 19.62
C ALA A 282 12.88 35.57 19.37
N GLN A 283 13.91 35.30 18.56
CA GLN A 283 14.91 36.30 18.19
C GLN A 283 14.25 37.52 17.51
N GLN A 284 13.45 37.31 16.47
CA GLN A 284 12.78 38.40 15.76
C GLN A 284 11.81 39.19 16.66
N LEU A 285 11.06 38.51 17.53
CA LEU A 285 10.15 39.17 18.47
C LEU A 285 10.91 40.04 19.48
N ILE A 286 12.06 39.57 19.97
CA ILE A 286 12.94 40.32 20.87
C ILE A 286 13.50 41.56 20.17
N GLU A 287 14.03 41.41 18.96
CA GLU A 287 14.57 42.52 18.16
C GLU A 287 13.50 43.58 17.89
N ARG A 288 12.30 43.15 17.51
CA ARG A 288 11.15 44.03 17.28
C ARG A 288 10.73 44.77 18.56
N ALA A 289 10.69 44.09 19.70
CA ALA A 289 10.36 44.74 20.98
C ALA A 289 11.42 45.79 21.38
N ARG A 290 12.71 45.49 21.16
CA ARG A 290 13.81 46.45 21.37
C ARG A 290 13.64 47.68 20.47
N ALA A 291 13.36 47.48 19.18
CA ALA A 291 13.13 48.59 18.23
C ALA A 291 11.95 49.49 18.63
N HIS A 292 10.94 48.94 19.31
CA HIS A 292 9.78 49.68 19.78
C HIS A 292 9.86 50.14 21.26
N ASN A 293 11.02 50.04 21.91
CA ASN A 293 11.23 50.36 23.33
C ASN A 293 10.22 49.67 24.28
N LYS A 294 9.79 48.45 23.94
CA LYS A 294 8.89 47.63 24.77
C LYS A 294 9.71 46.62 25.57
N GLY A 295 9.39 46.48 26.86
CA GLY A 295 9.97 45.39 27.68
C GLY A 295 9.39 44.04 27.26
N ILE A 296 10.24 43.07 26.88
CA ILE A 296 9.82 41.71 26.47
C ILE A 296 10.24 40.61 27.46
N TYR A 297 11.09 40.94 28.42
CA TYR A 297 11.62 39.97 29.39
C TYR A 297 10.83 39.91 30.72
N SER A 298 9.96 40.88 30.98
CA SER A 298 9.15 40.94 32.21
C SER A 298 7.87 41.77 32.03
N GLY A 299 6.90 41.60 32.93
CA GLY A 299 5.62 42.32 32.90
C GLY A 299 4.59 41.75 31.91
N GLN A 300 3.58 42.54 31.57
CA GLN A 300 2.45 42.13 30.71
C GLN A 300 2.84 41.79 29.26
N ASN A 301 4.03 42.21 28.82
CA ASN A 301 4.56 41.99 27.48
C ASN A 301 5.62 40.89 27.44
N LYS A 302 5.75 40.09 28.51
CA LYS A 302 6.71 39.00 28.58
C LYS A 302 6.41 37.97 27.48
N LEU A 303 7.43 37.61 26.69
CA LEU A 303 7.32 36.48 25.76
C LEU A 303 7.10 35.19 26.54
N ASP A 304 5.99 34.53 26.27
CA ASP A 304 5.63 33.24 26.87
C ASP A 304 6.21 32.11 26.00
N PRO A 305 7.22 31.36 26.49
CA PRO A 305 7.85 30.29 25.72
C PRO A 305 6.89 29.13 25.46
N ASP A 306 5.99 28.82 26.39
CA ASP A 306 5.04 27.70 26.22
C ASP A 306 4.02 28.03 25.13
N LEU A 307 3.56 29.29 25.09
CA LEU A 307 2.69 29.78 24.04
C LEU A 307 3.39 29.76 22.67
N LEU A 308 4.65 30.21 22.60
CA LEU A 308 5.42 30.18 21.36
C LEU A 308 5.63 28.75 20.85
N SER A 309 6.05 27.84 21.72
CA SER A 309 6.18 26.41 21.39
C SER A 309 4.87 25.80 20.90
N LEU A 310 3.73 26.18 21.49
CA LEU A 310 2.41 25.72 21.05
C LEU A 310 2.06 26.24 19.64
N GLU A 311 2.42 27.48 19.31
CA GLU A 311 2.22 28.02 17.96
C GLU A 311 3.15 27.34 16.94
N CYS A 312 4.41 27.07 17.28
CA CYS A 312 5.35 26.29 16.45
C CYS A 312 4.84 24.87 16.22
N LEU A 313 4.33 24.21 17.26
CA LEU A 313 3.70 22.89 17.14
C LEU A 313 2.48 22.94 16.20
N ARG A 314 1.65 23.98 16.30
CA ARG A 314 0.52 24.20 15.40
C ARG A 314 0.97 24.40 13.94
N PHE A 315 2.07 25.13 13.72
CA PHE A 315 2.67 25.28 12.39
C PHE A 315 3.08 23.91 11.81
N MET A 316 3.75 23.07 12.61
CA MET A 316 4.13 21.74 12.16
C MET A 316 2.92 20.85 11.83
N TYR A 317 1.86 20.88 12.66
CA TYR A 317 0.64 20.13 12.34
C TYR A 317 -0.04 20.63 11.06
N ARG A 318 0.06 21.92 10.71
CA ARG A 318 -0.43 22.43 9.41
C ARG A 318 0.29 21.73 8.27
N LEU A 319 1.61 21.65 8.32
CA LEU A 319 2.41 20.95 7.31
C LEU A 319 2.05 19.45 7.24
N LEU A 320 1.96 18.77 8.38
CA LEU A 320 1.56 17.36 8.43
C LEU A 320 0.17 17.11 7.82
N PHE A 321 -0.78 18.01 8.11
CA PHE A 321 -2.11 17.93 7.52
C PHE A 321 -2.08 18.13 6.00
N LEU A 322 -1.28 19.05 5.51
CA LEU A 322 -1.13 19.30 4.07
C LEU A 322 -0.48 18.12 3.35
N PHE A 323 0.60 17.55 3.89
CA PHE A 323 1.20 16.32 3.37
C PHE A 323 0.16 15.20 3.29
N TYR A 324 -0.66 15.04 4.33
CA TYR A 324 -1.70 14.01 4.37
C TYR A 324 -2.75 14.18 3.26
N ILE A 325 -3.24 15.40 3.02
CA ILE A 325 -4.27 15.62 1.99
C ILE A 325 -3.71 15.61 0.56
N GLU A 326 -2.45 15.99 0.35
CA GLU A 326 -1.81 15.93 -0.98
C GLU A 326 -1.45 14.49 -1.37
N ALA A 327 -1.05 13.66 -0.39
CA ALA A 327 -0.75 12.24 -0.62
C ALA A 327 -2.01 11.38 -0.86
N ARG A 328 -3.22 11.91 -0.59
CA ARG A 328 -4.50 11.20 -0.70
C ARG A 328 -5.50 11.96 -1.58
N PRO A 329 -5.29 11.97 -2.92
CA PRO A 329 -6.15 12.69 -3.86
C PRO A 329 -7.63 12.27 -3.77
N GLU A 330 -7.90 11.03 -3.38
CA GLU A 330 -9.23 10.45 -3.20
C GLU A 330 -10.09 11.18 -2.16
N LEU A 331 -9.47 11.92 -1.22
CA LEU A 331 -10.20 12.72 -0.23
C LEU A 331 -10.78 14.01 -0.81
N GLY A 332 -10.30 14.47 -1.97
CA GLY A 332 -10.84 15.64 -2.68
C GLY A 332 -10.57 17.00 -2.02
N TYR A 333 -9.64 17.08 -1.06
CA TYR A 333 -9.29 18.35 -0.39
C TYR A 333 -8.30 19.20 -1.17
N ALA A 334 -7.26 18.59 -1.76
CA ALA A 334 -6.22 19.29 -2.52
C ALA A 334 -6.36 18.95 -4.02
N PRO A 335 -6.35 19.95 -4.93
CA PRO A 335 -6.51 19.74 -6.37
C PRO A 335 -5.18 19.35 -7.02
N VAL A 336 -4.56 18.27 -6.55
CA VAL A 336 -3.25 17.79 -7.02
C VAL A 336 -3.22 17.33 -8.47
N GLN A 337 -4.38 17.18 -9.12
CA GLN A 337 -4.46 16.90 -10.56
C GLN A 337 -4.32 18.18 -11.43
N ASN A 338 -4.40 19.36 -10.82
CA ASN A 338 -4.27 20.63 -11.52
C ASN A 338 -2.81 21.10 -11.51
N ALA A 339 -2.26 21.33 -12.71
CA ALA A 339 -0.86 21.72 -12.88
C ALA A 339 -0.51 23.05 -12.20
N THR A 340 -1.43 24.02 -12.17
CA THR A 340 -1.23 25.32 -11.52
C THR A 340 -1.13 25.19 -10.01
N TYR A 341 -1.98 24.36 -9.38
CA TYR A 341 -1.85 24.04 -7.96
C TYR A 341 -0.50 23.38 -7.67
N LEU A 342 -0.15 22.34 -8.44
CA LEU A 342 1.12 21.62 -8.26
C LEU A 342 2.31 22.56 -8.36
N GLN A 343 2.41 23.39 -9.39
CA GLN A 343 3.58 24.22 -9.63
C GLN A 343 3.66 25.48 -8.75
N SER A 344 2.55 25.98 -8.22
CA SER A 344 2.53 27.27 -7.52
C SER A 344 2.23 27.19 -6.03
N TYR A 345 1.63 26.09 -5.56
CA TYR A 345 1.16 26.00 -4.17
C TYR A 345 1.58 24.71 -3.47
N SER A 346 1.76 23.59 -4.19
CA SER A 346 1.94 22.29 -3.54
C SER A 346 3.20 22.20 -2.67
N LEU A 347 3.12 21.38 -1.62
CA LEU A 347 4.30 21.10 -0.81
C LEU A 347 5.36 20.30 -1.59
N GLU A 348 4.94 19.52 -2.59
CA GLU A 348 5.87 18.81 -3.48
C GLU A 348 6.75 19.79 -4.26
N HIS A 349 6.20 20.89 -4.77
CA HIS A 349 7.00 21.92 -5.44
C HIS A 349 7.97 22.62 -4.47
N LEU A 350 7.55 22.90 -3.24
CA LEU A 350 8.45 23.44 -2.22
C LEU A 350 9.58 22.45 -1.89
N ARG A 351 9.29 21.15 -1.84
CA ARG A 351 10.31 20.11 -1.66
C ARG A 351 11.34 20.12 -2.79
N GLU A 352 10.91 20.24 -4.04
CA GLU A 352 11.84 20.34 -5.18
C GLU A 352 12.79 21.55 -5.05
N LEU A 353 12.27 22.68 -4.57
CA LEU A 353 13.05 23.89 -4.35
C LEU A 353 14.00 23.78 -3.15
N GLU A 354 13.64 23.05 -2.11
CA GLU A 354 14.50 22.83 -0.94
C GLU A 354 15.78 22.07 -1.30
N LEU A 355 15.71 21.17 -2.28
CA LEU A 355 16.87 20.43 -2.80
C LEU A 355 17.85 21.31 -3.60
N MET A 356 17.49 22.55 -3.93
CA MET A 356 18.37 23.47 -4.65
C MET A 356 19.34 24.16 -3.70
N PRO A 357 20.67 24.06 -3.93
CA PRO A 357 21.65 24.70 -3.05
C PRO A 357 21.54 26.23 -3.12
N LEU A 358 21.41 26.87 -1.94
CA LEU A 358 21.43 28.33 -1.81
C LEU A 358 22.89 28.81 -1.86
N HIS A 359 23.25 29.58 -2.89
CA HIS A 359 24.65 29.95 -3.17
C HIS A 359 25.02 31.34 -2.66
N ASN A 360 24.05 32.20 -2.41
CA ASN A 360 24.30 33.57 -1.96
C ASN A 360 23.44 33.97 -0.74
N ASP A 361 23.92 34.99 -0.01
CA ASP A 361 23.26 35.45 1.22
C ASP A 361 21.85 36.00 0.98
N SER A 362 21.57 36.54 -0.21
CA SER A 362 20.24 37.04 -0.55
C SER A 362 19.23 35.92 -0.71
N GLU A 363 19.62 34.77 -1.27
CA GLU A 363 18.79 33.57 -1.37
C GLU A 363 18.51 32.97 0.01
N ARG A 364 19.53 32.89 0.86
CA ARG A 364 19.39 32.37 2.24
C ARG A 364 18.46 33.23 3.09
N ASN A 365 18.66 34.55 3.07
CA ASN A 365 17.87 35.49 3.87
C ASN A 365 16.54 35.92 3.19
N GLY A 366 16.18 35.30 2.05
CA GLY A 366 14.87 35.45 1.43
C GLY A 366 13.77 34.77 2.26
N TYR A 367 12.52 35.03 1.91
CA TYR A 367 11.33 34.55 2.65
C TYR A 367 10.37 33.75 1.77
N TYR A 368 10.87 33.17 0.67
CA TYR A 368 10.05 32.51 -0.34
C TYR A 368 9.24 31.35 0.26
N PHE A 369 9.89 30.45 0.99
CA PHE A 369 9.20 29.33 1.64
C PHE A 369 8.14 29.81 2.62
N HIS A 370 8.46 30.81 3.44
CA HIS A 370 7.51 31.38 4.38
C HIS A 370 6.28 31.97 3.67
N GLU A 371 6.49 32.77 2.62
CA GLU A 371 5.40 33.39 1.87
C GLU A 371 4.53 32.36 1.15
N SER A 372 5.14 31.37 0.49
CA SER A 372 4.43 30.29 -0.18
C SER A 372 3.58 29.47 0.80
N LEU A 373 4.14 29.13 1.97
CA LEU A 373 3.41 28.41 3.01
C LEU A 373 2.26 29.23 3.60
N GLN A 374 2.44 30.53 3.83
CA GLN A 374 1.34 31.39 4.30
C GLN A 374 0.22 31.46 3.26
N LEU A 375 0.56 31.61 1.99
CA LEU A 375 -0.41 31.62 0.90
C LEU A 375 -1.20 30.31 0.84
N LEU A 376 -0.52 29.16 0.97
CA LEU A 376 -1.17 27.85 1.02
C LEU A 376 -2.07 27.71 2.25
N PHE A 377 -1.62 28.15 3.44
CA PHE A 377 -2.45 28.11 4.65
C PHE A 377 -3.72 28.95 4.51
N ASP A 378 -3.60 30.14 3.92
CA ASP A 378 -4.75 31.02 3.66
C ASP A 378 -5.70 30.40 2.63
N LEU A 379 -5.17 29.83 1.55
CA LEU A 379 -5.93 29.12 0.54
C LEU A 379 -6.71 27.94 1.12
N VAL A 380 -6.09 27.17 2.02
CA VAL A 380 -6.74 26.05 2.72
C VAL A 380 -7.82 26.54 3.68
N ALA A 381 -7.56 27.63 4.42
CA ALA A 381 -8.48 28.19 5.38
C ALA A 381 -9.72 28.84 4.73
N GLN A 382 -9.52 29.50 3.59
CA GLN A 382 -10.52 30.37 2.96
C GLN A 382 -11.14 29.74 1.70
N GLY A 383 -10.48 28.76 1.09
CA GLY A 383 -10.84 28.22 -0.21
C GLY A 383 -10.47 29.16 -1.36
N THR A 384 -10.74 28.73 -2.59
CA THR A 384 -10.61 29.60 -3.77
C THR A 384 -11.73 30.63 -3.81
N PRO A 385 -11.45 31.93 -4.06
CA PRO A 385 -12.50 32.94 -4.18
C PRO A 385 -13.45 32.61 -5.34
N ASP A 386 -14.75 32.83 -5.15
CA ASP A 386 -15.72 32.73 -6.25
C ASP A 386 -15.34 33.74 -7.36
N THR A 387 -15.10 33.24 -8.57
CA THR A 387 -14.69 34.05 -9.74
C THR A 387 -15.66 35.20 -10.07
N ILE A 388 -16.90 35.12 -9.58
CA ILE A 388 -17.95 36.14 -9.74
C ILE A 388 -17.63 37.43 -8.95
N GLN A 389 -16.84 37.38 -7.87
CA GLN A 389 -16.54 38.54 -7.03
C GLN A 389 -15.38 39.42 -7.52
N LEU A 390 -14.59 38.97 -8.50
CA LEU A 390 -13.36 39.66 -8.92
C LEU A 390 -13.55 40.75 -10.00
N GLY A 391 -14.77 40.93 -10.54
CA GLY A 391 -15.11 42.05 -11.43
C GLY A 391 -14.28 42.15 -12.73
N LEU A 392 -13.72 41.04 -13.21
CA LEU A 392 -12.82 41.00 -14.37
C LEU A 392 -13.59 40.99 -15.71
N PRO A 393 -13.12 41.68 -16.77
CA PRO A 393 -13.76 41.69 -18.09
C PRO A 393 -13.75 40.31 -18.78
N ASP A 394 -14.84 39.96 -19.49
CA ASP A 394 -15.10 38.68 -20.18
C ASP A 394 -13.97 38.15 -21.08
N THR A 395 -13.08 39.01 -21.57
CA THR A 395 -11.97 38.63 -22.45
C THR A 395 -10.75 38.07 -21.72
N GLN A 396 -10.59 38.31 -20.42
CA GLN A 396 -9.53 37.71 -19.59
C GLN A 396 -9.96 36.42 -18.90
N LEU A 397 -11.28 36.16 -18.83
CA LEU A 397 -11.87 34.96 -18.25
C LEU A 397 -11.56 33.70 -19.05
N SER A 398 -11.35 33.79 -20.37
CA SER A 398 -11.19 32.61 -21.24
C SER A 398 -9.81 31.94 -21.15
N GLN A 399 -8.76 32.68 -20.74
CA GLN A 399 -7.42 32.13 -20.49
C GLN A 399 -7.25 31.73 -19.02
N SER A 400 -7.74 32.54 -18.08
CA SER A 400 -7.66 32.25 -16.63
C SER A 400 -8.57 31.09 -16.19
N ALA A 401 -9.69 30.83 -16.88
CA ALA A 401 -10.58 29.72 -16.55
C ALA A 401 -10.03 28.33 -16.90
N ARG A 402 -8.99 28.22 -17.75
CA ARG A 402 -8.38 26.92 -18.08
C ARG A 402 -7.39 26.44 -17.00
N ASP A 403 -6.82 27.37 -16.24
CA ASP A 403 -5.84 27.11 -15.19
C ASP A 403 -6.44 27.26 -13.77
N ALA A 404 -7.70 27.70 -13.66
CA ALA A 404 -8.39 27.87 -12.39
C ALA A 404 -8.74 26.51 -11.76
N PHE A 405 -8.13 26.19 -10.62
CA PHE A 405 -8.60 25.12 -9.75
C PHE A 405 -9.63 25.64 -8.75
N THR A 406 -10.38 24.73 -8.15
CA THR A 406 -11.30 25.05 -7.04
C THR A 406 -10.87 24.29 -5.80
N MET A 407 -10.90 24.96 -4.65
CA MET A 407 -10.57 24.37 -3.36
C MET A 407 -11.61 24.80 -2.34
N HIS A 408 -12.18 23.82 -1.63
CA HIS A 408 -13.16 24.08 -0.58
C HIS A 408 -12.45 24.49 0.71
N ALA A 409 -12.96 25.54 1.36
CA ALA A 409 -12.43 26.02 2.63
C ALA A 409 -12.51 24.93 3.72
N ILE A 410 -11.38 24.67 4.38
CA ILE A 410 -11.29 23.70 5.48
C ILE A 410 -11.45 24.44 6.80
N LYS A 411 -12.61 24.27 7.43
CA LYS A 411 -12.92 24.84 8.75
C LYS A 411 -12.24 24.05 9.87
N SER A 412 -10.95 24.29 10.07
CA SER A 412 -10.16 23.67 11.13
C SER A 412 -9.51 24.72 12.03
N HIS A 413 -9.50 24.46 13.34
CA HIS A 413 -8.75 25.27 14.31
C HIS A 413 -7.24 25.29 14.05
N LEU A 414 -6.76 24.36 13.26
CA LEU A 414 -5.36 24.28 12.85
C LEU A 414 -4.97 25.51 12.03
N PHE A 415 -5.82 25.94 11.10
CA PHE A 415 -5.57 27.05 10.17
C PHE A 415 -6.17 28.40 10.64
N ASP A 416 -6.70 28.49 11.86
CA ASP A 416 -7.19 29.74 12.42
C ASP A 416 -6.03 30.73 12.68
N PRO A 417 -5.98 31.92 12.04
CA PRO A 417 -4.91 32.89 12.25
C PRO A 417 -4.83 33.40 13.70
N LYS A 418 -5.96 33.40 14.44
CA LYS A 418 -5.99 33.85 15.84
C LYS A 418 -5.22 32.93 16.79
N ARG A 419 -4.86 31.75 16.30
CA ARG A 419 -4.17 30.69 17.05
C ARG A 419 -2.67 30.62 16.77
N THR A 420 -2.13 31.55 15.97
CA THR A 420 -0.70 31.68 15.65
C THR A 420 -0.29 33.18 15.65
N LYS A 421 -0.58 33.90 16.74
CA LYS A 421 -0.43 35.36 16.84
C LYS A 421 1.03 35.81 16.98
N LEU A 422 1.86 35.02 17.65
CA LEU A 422 3.28 35.28 17.77
C LEU A 422 3.96 35.01 16.43
N LEU A 423 3.64 33.88 15.80
CA LEU A 423 4.20 33.51 14.50
C LEU A 423 3.75 34.44 13.36
N SER A 424 2.56 35.03 13.43
CA SER A 424 2.11 36.02 12.43
C SER A 424 2.88 37.34 12.47
N GLN A 425 3.76 37.55 13.46
CA GLN A 425 4.55 38.77 13.60
C GLN A 425 5.99 38.63 13.07
N VAL A 426 6.39 37.45 12.62
CA VAL A 426 7.74 37.10 12.18
C VAL A 426 7.71 36.49 10.78
N ARG A 427 8.85 36.46 10.10
CA ARG A 427 9.00 35.84 8.77
C ARG A 427 10.21 34.92 8.78
N PHE A 428 10.05 33.67 8.39
CA PHE A 428 11.14 32.69 8.45
C PHE A 428 12.03 32.77 7.19
N PRO A 429 13.36 32.81 7.35
CA PRO A 429 14.28 32.82 6.23
C PRO A 429 14.32 31.46 5.52
N ASN A 430 14.82 31.41 4.30
CA ASN A 430 14.86 30.19 3.48
C ASN A 430 15.86 29.12 3.96
N TYR A 431 16.77 29.46 4.89
CA TYR A 431 17.81 28.54 5.37
C TYR A 431 17.43 27.78 6.65
N LEU A 432 16.23 28.04 7.19
CA LEU A 432 15.82 27.55 8.50
C LEU A 432 15.54 26.04 8.50
#